data_AF-A0AAN0LLT7-F1
#
_entry.id   AF-A0AAN0LLT7-F1
#
_cell.length_a   1.000
_cell.length_b   1.000
_cell.length_c   1.000
_cell.angle_alpha   90.00
_cell.angle_beta   90.00
_cell.angle_gamma   90.00
#
_symmetry.space_group_name_H-M   'P 1'
#
loop_
_entity.id
_entity.type
_entity.pdbx_description
1 polymer ?
#
loop_
_entity_poly.entity_id
_entity_poly.type
_entity_poly.pdbx_seq_one_letter_code
_entity_poly.pdbx_strand_id
1 'polypeptide(L)'
;MMNTQFNESVTRVLAEMNFDSLEQANQYCKAHNVDPKAMVMDTQPIAFESAADAYILGSALALFRKASNAEQAANIIGEGLQAFTKPGSVAEQRQVGIGHGALAARLLNEESHCFAFLAGHESFAAAEGAIKIALNVNKSRHNPLKVILNGLGKDAAYLISRINGFTYVRTQYDYQTGELVETERRRFSQGPRGEILCYGADDVREGVAIMHREEVDVSITGNSTNPTRFQHPVAGIYKAERTRQGLPYFSVASGGGTGRTLHPDNVAAGPASYGMTDTMGRMHADAQFAGSSSVPAHVAMMGFIGMGNNPMVGATVALAVAVSEAPNA
;
A
#
# COMPACT_ATOMS: atom_id res chain seq x y z
N MET A 1 25.91 -9.05 -26.12
CA MET A 1 25.41 -8.09 -25.11
C MET A 1 24.04 -7.66 -25.56
N MET A 2 22.97 -8.16 -24.92
CA MET A 2 21.62 -7.72 -25.23
C MET A 2 21.49 -6.27 -24.78
N ASN A 3 21.47 -5.36 -25.75
CA ASN A 3 21.03 -3.99 -25.55
C ASN A 3 19.52 -4.08 -25.33
N THR A 4 19.11 -4.29 -24.08
CA THR A 4 17.71 -4.11 -23.70
C THR A 4 17.46 -2.62 -23.85
N GLN A 5 16.91 -2.21 -25.00
CA GLN A 5 16.45 -0.84 -25.19
C GLN A 5 15.43 -0.57 -24.08
N PHE A 6 15.85 0.18 -23.06
CA PHE A 6 14.96 0.65 -22.02
C PHE A 6 13.81 1.42 -22.69
N ASN A 7 12.63 1.44 -22.06
CA ASN A 7 11.57 2.31 -22.57
C ASN A 7 12.04 3.78 -22.54
N GLU A 8 11.36 4.64 -23.28
CA GLU A 8 11.70 6.06 -23.38
C GLU A 8 11.71 6.76 -22.01
N SER A 9 10.77 6.38 -21.12
CA SER A 9 10.64 6.94 -19.77
C SER A 9 11.85 6.66 -18.89
N VAL A 10 12.36 5.42 -18.89
CA VAL A 10 13.58 5.05 -18.14
C VAL A 10 14.79 5.81 -18.67
N THR A 11 14.91 5.91 -19.99
CA THR A 11 16.01 6.65 -20.63
C THR A 11 15.98 8.13 -20.25
N ARG A 12 14.79 8.72 -20.16
CA ARG A 12 14.60 10.12 -19.75
C ARG A 12 15.04 10.36 -18.30
N VAL A 13 14.68 9.47 -17.38
CA VAL A 13 15.07 9.59 -15.96
C VAL A 13 16.57 9.40 -15.79
N LEU A 14 17.18 8.46 -16.51
CA LEU A 14 18.64 8.29 -16.53
C LEU A 14 19.36 9.54 -17.05
N ALA A 15 18.87 10.12 -18.15
CA ALA A 15 19.44 11.34 -18.72
C ALA A 15 19.37 12.54 -17.77
N GLU A 16 18.32 12.65 -16.94
CA GLU A 16 18.21 13.71 -15.92
C GLU A 16 19.39 13.68 -14.93
N MET A 17 19.84 12.48 -14.58
CA MET A 17 20.96 12.26 -13.65
C MET A 17 22.33 12.25 -14.36
N ASN A 18 22.36 12.42 -15.68
CA ASN A 18 23.53 12.19 -16.53
C ASN A 18 24.10 10.76 -16.42
N PHE A 19 23.21 9.77 -16.30
CA PHE A 19 23.58 8.35 -16.34
C PHE A 19 23.22 7.72 -17.68
N ASP A 20 24.10 6.85 -18.17
CA ASP A 20 23.94 6.11 -19.42
C ASP A 20 23.34 4.71 -19.19
N SER A 21 23.27 4.24 -17.94
CA SER A 21 22.79 2.90 -17.62
C SER A 21 22.27 2.76 -16.18
N LEU A 22 21.44 1.74 -15.96
CA LEU A 22 21.03 1.33 -14.60
C LEU A 22 22.21 0.87 -13.73
N GLU A 23 23.29 0.37 -14.32
CA GLU A 23 24.49 -0.02 -13.57
C GLU A 23 25.17 1.21 -12.96
N GLN A 24 25.25 2.33 -13.69
CA GLN A 24 25.73 3.60 -13.14
C GLN A 24 24.80 4.11 -12.03
N ALA A 25 23.48 4.03 -12.22
CA ALA A 25 22.51 4.38 -11.18
C ALA A 25 22.67 3.51 -9.92
N ASN A 26 22.92 2.21 -10.08
CA ASN A 26 23.17 1.28 -8.97
C ASN A 26 24.48 1.60 -8.23
N GLN A 27 25.55 1.89 -8.97
CA GLN A 27 26.83 2.31 -8.40
C GLN A 27 26.68 3.62 -7.62
N TYR A 28 25.90 4.57 -8.14
CA TYR A 28 25.59 5.82 -7.46
C TYR A 28 24.85 5.60 -6.14
N CYS A 29 23.84 4.73 -6.11
CA CYS A 29 23.17 4.32 -4.87
C CYS A 29 24.15 3.73 -3.86
N LYS A 30 25.00 2.79 -4.30
CA LYS A 30 25.98 2.12 -3.44
C LYS A 30 27.04 3.06 -2.89
N ALA A 31 27.47 4.06 -3.66
CA ALA A 31 28.38 5.10 -3.20
C ALA A 31 27.77 5.93 -2.05
N HIS A 32 26.44 6.01 -1.98
CA HIS A 32 25.68 6.63 -0.88
C HIS A 32 25.24 5.63 0.20
N ASN A 33 25.82 4.42 0.22
CA ASN A 33 25.48 3.33 1.14
C ASN A 33 24.03 2.82 1.06
N VAL A 34 23.37 2.96 -0.09
CA VAL A 34 22.04 2.40 -0.36
C VAL A 34 22.17 1.26 -1.37
N ASP A 35 21.64 0.07 -1.05
CA ASP A 35 21.58 -1.07 -1.98
C ASP A 35 20.10 -1.43 -2.30
N PRO A 36 19.51 -0.79 -3.34
CA PRO A 36 18.11 -1.01 -3.68
C PRO A 36 17.80 -2.45 -4.05
N LYS A 37 18.71 -3.14 -4.74
CA LYS A 37 18.52 -4.53 -5.15
C LYS A 37 18.44 -5.46 -3.94
N ALA A 38 19.36 -5.32 -2.99
CA ALA A 38 19.35 -6.12 -1.77
C ALA A 38 18.08 -5.88 -0.95
N MET A 39 17.66 -4.62 -0.78
CA MET A 39 16.47 -4.28 0.01
C MET A 39 15.16 -4.76 -0.62
N VAL A 40 15.04 -4.71 -1.96
CA VAL A 40 13.90 -5.28 -2.68
C VAL A 40 13.82 -6.80 -2.48
N MET A 41 14.95 -7.50 -2.61
CA MET A 41 15.01 -8.96 -2.49
C MET A 41 14.82 -9.42 -1.03
N ASP A 42 15.28 -8.65 -0.04
CA ASP A 42 14.98 -8.90 1.38
C ASP A 42 13.47 -8.75 1.66
N THR A 43 12.84 -7.73 1.07
CA THR A 43 11.41 -7.49 1.23
C THR A 43 10.57 -8.59 0.59
N GLN A 44 10.93 -9.02 -0.63
CA GLN A 44 10.28 -10.12 -1.34
C GLN A 44 11.32 -10.92 -2.17
N PRO A 45 11.79 -12.08 -1.68
CA PRO A 45 12.81 -12.88 -2.37
C PRO A 45 12.45 -13.39 -3.76
N ILE A 46 11.15 -13.43 -4.06
CA ILE A 46 10.60 -13.86 -5.37
C ILE A 46 10.32 -12.69 -6.33
N ALA A 47 10.74 -11.46 -5.98
CA ALA A 47 10.58 -10.30 -6.84
C ALA A 47 11.38 -10.48 -8.15
N PHE A 48 10.86 -9.91 -9.24
CA PHE A 48 11.53 -9.98 -10.54
C PHE A 48 12.66 -8.95 -10.59
N GLU A 49 13.63 -9.19 -11.48
CA GLU A 49 14.72 -8.23 -11.72
C GLU A 49 14.21 -6.85 -12.14
N SER A 50 13.11 -6.80 -12.91
CA SER A 50 12.47 -5.52 -13.29
C SER A 50 11.98 -4.69 -12.10
N ALA A 51 11.67 -5.31 -10.96
CA ALA A 51 11.35 -4.57 -9.74
C ALA A 51 12.61 -3.98 -9.11
N ALA A 52 13.69 -4.77 -9.00
CA ALA A 52 14.96 -4.26 -8.49
C ALA A 52 15.49 -3.10 -9.34
N ASP A 53 15.43 -3.22 -10.67
CA ASP A 53 15.84 -2.18 -11.61
C ASP A 53 15.04 -0.88 -11.45
N ALA A 54 13.73 -1.00 -11.24
CA ALA A 54 12.87 0.16 -11.01
C ALA A 54 13.19 0.89 -9.70
N TYR A 55 13.44 0.12 -8.64
CA TYR A 55 13.87 0.70 -7.36
C TYR A 55 15.30 1.27 -7.42
N ILE A 56 16.21 0.67 -8.19
CA ILE A 56 17.53 1.26 -8.47
C ILE A 56 17.37 2.65 -9.11
N LEU A 57 16.56 2.75 -10.17
CA LEU A 57 16.31 4.01 -10.86
C LEU A 57 15.69 5.05 -9.93
N GLY A 58 14.64 4.68 -9.19
CA GLY A 58 13.94 5.58 -8.27
C GLY A 58 14.79 6.04 -7.09
N SER A 59 15.56 5.14 -6.47
CA SER A 59 16.47 5.50 -5.37
C SER A 59 17.61 6.39 -5.85
N ALA A 60 18.18 6.11 -7.03
CA ALA A 60 19.23 6.96 -7.61
C ALA A 60 18.69 8.38 -7.87
N LEU A 61 17.48 8.48 -8.43
CA LEU A 61 16.83 9.77 -8.68
C LEU A 61 16.59 10.55 -7.39
N ALA A 62 16.11 9.88 -6.33
CA ALA A 62 15.87 10.52 -5.03
C ALA A 62 17.17 11.04 -4.39
N LEU A 63 18.27 10.27 -4.51
CA LEU A 63 19.60 10.70 -4.06
C LEU A 63 20.14 11.86 -4.92
N PHE A 64 20.02 11.78 -6.25
CA PHE A 64 20.48 12.82 -7.17
C PHE A 64 19.76 14.15 -6.93
N ARG A 65 18.44 14.11 -6.73
CA ARG A 65 17.62 15.28 -6.39
C ARG A 65 17.75 15.73 -4.93
N LYS A 66 18.59 15.05 -4.13
CA LYS A 66 18.84 15.38 -2.72
C LYS A 66 17.54 15.51 -1.91
N ALA A 67 16.72 14.46 -1.94
CA ALA A 67 15.47 14.41 -1.20
C ALA A 67 15.70 14.79 0.28
N SER A 68 14.99 15.82 0.74
CA SER A 68 15.21 16.44 2.06
C SER A 68 14.73 15.58 3.23
N ASN A 69 13.80 14.65 2.98
CA ASN A 69 13.26 13.72 3.97
C ASN A 69 12.70 12.47 3.29
N ALA A 70 12.32 11.47 4.11
CA ALA A 70 11.81 10.19 3.62
C ALA A 70 10.49 10.34 2.82
N GLU A 71 9.62 11.29 3.19
CA GLU A 71 8.38 11.55 2.43
C GLU A 71 8.69 11.99 0.98
N GLN A 72 9.60 12.95 0.81
CA GLN A 72 10.03 13.41 -0.50
C GLN A 72 10.73 12.30 -1.28
N ALA A 73 11.59 11.52 -0.61
CA ALA A 73 12.27 10.38 -1.22
C ALA A 73 11.27 9.34 -1.73
N ALA A 74 10.22 9.02 -0.97
CA ALA A 74 9.19 8.08 -1.39
C ALA A 74 8.43 8.54 -2.64
N ASN A 75 8.09 9.83 -2.72
CA ASN A 75 7.45 10.39 -3.92
C ASN A 75 8.36 10.28 -5.16
N ILE A 76 9.65 10.62 -5.03
CA ILE A 76 10.62 10.55 -6.14
C ILE A 76 10.89 9.09 -6.55
N ILE A 77 10.99 8.16 -5.59
CA ILE A 77 11.09 6.73 -5.89
C ILE A 77 9.87 6.29 -6.72
N GLY A 78 8.67 6.79 -6.40
CA GLY A 78 7.45 6.57 -7.18
C GLY A 78 7.56 6.98 -8.65
N GLU A 79 8.28 8.06 -8.97
CA GLU A 79 8.55 8.47 -10.35
C GLU A 79 9.45 7.44 -11.08
N GLY A 80 10.48 6.93 -10.41
CA GLY A 80 11.32 5.85 -10.94
C GLY A 80 10.53 4.57 -11.20
N LEU A 81 9.64 4.19 -10.27
CA LEU A 81 8.72 3.06 -10.47
C LEU A 81 7.79 3.30 -11.67
N GLN A 82 7.27 4.53 -11.80
CA GLN A 82 6.37 4.91 -12.89
C GLN A 82 7.06 4.78 -14.25
N ALA A 83 8.34 5.12 -14.35
CA ALA A 83 9.11 5.00 -15.59
C ALA A 83 9.17 3.56 -16.12
N PHE A 84 9.09 2.55 -15.24
CA PHE A 84 9.07 1.13 -15.61
C PHE A 84 7.71 0.58 -16.04
N THR A 85 6.65 1.40 -16.04
CA THR A 85 5.37 0.99 -16.60
C THR A 85 5.48 0.74 -18.10
N LYS A 86 4.77 -0.27 -18.62
CA LYS A 86 4.73 -0.54 -20.06
C LYS A 86 3.86 0.52 -20.76
N PRO A 87 4.30 1.10 -21.90
CA PRO A 87 3.48 2.02 -22.67
C PRO A 87 2.12 1.42 -23.05
N GLY A 88 1.05 2.19 -22.88
CA GLY A 88 -0.33 1.79 -23.12
C GLY A 88 -0.92 0.82 -22.08
N SER A 89 -0.16 0.42 -21.06
CA SER A 89 -0.66 -0.47 -20.02
C SER A 89 -1.61 0.25 -19.06
N VAL A 90 -2.44 -0.54 -18.37
CA VAL A 90 -3.27 -0.04 -17.27
C VAL A 90 -2.39 0.59 -16.18
N ALA A 91 -1.20 0.04 -15.93
CA ALA A 91 -0.30 0.58 -14.93
C ALA A 91 0.22 1.98 -15.27
N GLU A 92 0.51 2.24 -16.54
CA GLU A 92 0.87 3.57 -17.04
C GLU A 92 -0.33 4.52 -16.91
N GLN A 93 -1.50 4.15 -17.46
CA GLN A 93 -2.69 5.01 -17.46
C GLN A 93 -3.14 5.40 -16.05
N ARG A 94 -2.98 4.50 -15.07
CA ARG A 94 -3.36 4.72 -13.67
C ARG A 94 -2.25 5.31 -12.80
N GLN A 95 -1.09 5.59 -13.40
CA GLN A 95 0.06 6.15 -12.68
C GLN A 95 0.41 5.32 -11.44
N VAL A 96 0.44 3.98 -11.58
CA VAL A 96 0.58 3.04 -10.46
C VAL A 96 1.88 3.26 -9.68
N GLY A 97 2.98 3.60 -10.36
CA GLY A 97 4.26 3.90 -9.70
C GLY A 97 4.18 5.15 -8.83
N ILE A 98 3.58 6.22 -9.37
CA ILE A 98 3.33 7.47 -8.60
C ILE A 98 2.43 7.18 -7.41
N GLY A 99 1.36 6.40 -7.60
CA GLY A 99 0.44 6.02 -6.52
C GLY A 99 1.14 5.26 -5.38
N HIS A 100 2.08 4.36 -5.70
CA HIS A 100 2.88 3.66 -4.70
C HIS A 100 3.80 4.60 -3.92
N GLY A 101 4.45 5.54 -4.61
CA GLY A 101 5.25 6.60 -3.99
C GLY A 101 4.40 7.46 -3.05
N ALA A 102 3.24 7.91 -3.50
CA ALA A 102 2.31 8.74 -2.74
C ALA A 102 1.79 8.04 -1.48
N LEU A 103 1.46 6.74 -1.55
CA LEU A 103 1.07 5.98 -0.36
C LEU A 103 2.22 5.92 0.65
N ALA A 104 3.42 5.52 0.22
CA ALA A 104 4.57 5.43 1.11
C ALA A 104 4.92 6.80 1.74
N ALA A 105 4.86 7.88 0.96
CA ALA A 105 5.06 9.25 1.41
C ALA A 105 4.07 9.62 2.54
N ARG A 106 2.78 9.34 2.35
CA ARG A 106 1.76 9.60 3.39
C ARG A 106 2.00 8.79 4.66
N LEU A 107 2.40 7.53 4.54
CA LEU A 107 2.73 6.72 5.72
C LEU A 107 3.95 7.27 6.48
N LEU A 108 4.91 7.86 5.78
CA LEU A 108 6.11 8.48 6.37
C LEU A 108 5.86 9.89 6.93
N ASN A 109 4.80 10.57 6.49
CA ASN A 109 4.46 11.94 6.93
C ASN A 109 3.83 11.95 8.34
N GLU A 110 4.40 12.75 9.25
CA GLU A 110 3.95 12.89 10.66
C GLU A 110 2.50 13.33 10.82
N GLU A 111 1.92 14.04 9.83
CA GLU A 111 0.51 14.46 9.81
C GLU A 111 -0.45 13.27 9.62
N SER A 112 0.04 12.12 9.12
CA SER A 112 -0.77 10.90 9.08
C SER A 112 -0.63 10.18 10.41
N HIS A 113 -1.72 10.06 11.15
CA HIS A 113 -1.77 9.46 12.48
C HIS A 113 -2.32 8.04 12.45
N CYS A 114 -3.27 7.75 11.55
CA CYS A 114 -3.91 6.45 11.46
C CYS A 114 -3.93 5.88 10.04
N PHE A 115 -3.45 4.64 9.91
CA PHE A 115 -3.51 3.84 8.69
C PHE A 115 -4.42 2.61 8.86
N ALA A 116 -5.37 2.44 7.95
CA ALA A 116 -6.31 1.33 7.97
C ALA A 116 -6.12 0.35 6.81
N PHE A 117 -6.00 -0.94 7.15
CA PHE A 117 -6.27 -2.02 6.21
C PHE A 117 -7.75 -2.37 6.27
N LEU A 118 -8.48 -2.03 5.23
CA LEU A 118 -9.84 -2.52 5.03
C LEU A 118 -9.73 -3.97 4.55
N ALA A 119 -9.86 -4.90 5.48
CA ALA A 119 -9.53 -6.31 5.31
C ALA A 119 -10.80 -7.17 5.17
N GLY A 120 -10.73 -8.20 4.32
CA GLY A 120 -11.77 -9.22 4.21
C GLY A 120 -11.46 -10.46 5.04
N HIS A 121 -12.46 -11.32 5.23
CA HIS A 121 -12.42 -12.51 6.10
C HIS A 121 -11.22 -13.46 5.90
N GLU A 122 -10.54 -13.47 4.75
CA GLU A 122 -9.38 -14.34 4.48
C GLU A 122 -7.99 -13.69 4.69
N SER A 123 -7.89 -12.48 5.25
CA SER A 123 -6.72 -11.62 5.02
C SER A 123 -5.53 -11.84 5.97
N PHE A 124 -5.02 -13.06 6.12
CA PHE A 124 -3.74 -13.32 6.80
C PHE A 124 -2.59 -12.49 6.21
N ALA A 125 -2.60 -12.31 4.88
CA ALA A 125 -1.63 -11.46 4.19
C ALA A 125 -1.75 -9.95 4.51
N ALA A 126 -2.93 -9.47 4.91
CA ALA A 126 -3.09 -8.10 5.37
C ALA A 126 -2.47 -7.90 6.76
N ALA A 127 -2.55 -8.90 7.63
CA ALA A 127 -1.90 -8.87 8.95
C ALA A 127 -0.37 -8.78 8.82
N GLU A 128 0.24 -9.63 7.99
CA GLU A 128 1.70 -9.57 7.73
C GLU A 128 2.12 -8.25 7.06
N GLY A 129 1.31 -7.74 6.11
CA GLY A 129 1.52 -6.43 5.52
C GLY A 129 1.48 -5.30 6.56
N ALA A 130 0.50 -5.32 7.46
CA ALA A 130 0.35 -4.34 8.52
C ALA A 130 1.53 -4.31 9.48
N ILE A 131 2.04 -5.49 9.88
CA ILE A 131 3.22 -5.60 10.74
C ILE A 131 4.44 -4.98 10.06
N LYS A 132 4.73 -5.35 8.82
CA LYS A 132 5.92 -4.86 8.10
C LYS A 132 5.86 -3.35 7.88
N ILE A 133 4.69 -2.82 7.51
CA ILE A 133 4.51 -1.38 7.34
C ILE A 133 4.71 -0.66 8.67
N ALA A 134 4.02 -1.08 9.74
CA ALA A 134 4.17 -0.45 11.06
C ALA A 134 5.64 -0.46 11.54
N LEU A 135 6.33 -1.59 11.43
CA LEU A 135 7.72 -1.72 11.88
C LEU A 135 8.72 -0.90 11.09
N ASN A 136 8.51 -0.72 9.78
CA ASN A 136 9.45 0.04 8.95
C ASN A 136 9.16 1.53 8.98
N VAL A 137 7.88 1.91 8.86
CA VAL A 137 7.46 3.32 8.89
C VAL A 137 7.81 3.95 10.24
N ASN A 138 7.63 3.23 11.35
CA ASN A 138 7.88 3.78 12.69
C ASN A 138 9.37 3.91 13.04
N LYS A 139 10.30 3.45 12.19
CA LYS A 139 11.74 3.69 12.39
C LYS A 139 12.11 5.14 12.13
N SER A 140 11.42 5.80 11.20
CA SER A 140 11.72 7.16 10.75
C SER A 140 10.75 8.20 11.31
N ARG A 141 9.87 7.82 12.23
CA ARG A 141 8.83 8.68 12.80
C ARG A 141 9.09 8.98 14.26
N HIS A 142 8.75 10.19 14.66
CA HIS A 142 8.68 10.60 16.06
C HIS A 142 7.42 10.05 16.72
N ASN A 143 6.28 10.14 16.05
CA ASN A 143 5.02 9.56 16.52
C ASN A 143 4.71 8.28 15.75
N PRO A 144 4.69 7.11 16.42
CA PRO A 144 4.34 5.85 15.76
C PRO A 144 2.98 5.95 15.06
N LEU A 145 2.93 5.54 13.81
CA LEU A 145 1.70 5.44 13.03
C LEU A 145 0.79 4.38 13.66
N LYS A 146 -0.44 4.75 14.01
CA LYS A 146 -1.48 3.82 14.46
C LYS A 146 -1.93 2.99 13.28
N VAL A 147 -1.92 1.66 13.41
CA VAL A 147 -2.34 0.75 12.35
C VAL A 147 -3.54 -0.06 12.80
N ILE A 148 -4.59 -0.05 11.98
CA ILE A 148 -5.82 -0.80 12.24
C ILE A 148 -6.16 -1.76 11.11
N LEU A 149 -6.82 -2.87 11.44
CA LEU A 149 -7.55 -3.72 10.50
C LEU A 149 -9.05 -3.54 10.74
N ASN A 150 -9.83 -3.44 9.66
CA ASN A 150 -11.29 -3.25 9.72
C ASN A 150 -11.99 -4.09 8.64
N GLY A 151 -12.95 -4.95 9.04
CA GLY A 151 -13.83 -5.68 8.10
C GLY A 151 -13.77 -7.21 8.10
N LEU A 152 -13.07 -7.82 9.05
CA LEU A 152 -12.81 -9.27 9.09
C LEU A 152 -14.00 -10.13 9.57
N GLY A 153 -15.13 -9.53 9.95
CA GLY A 153 -16.14 -10.16 10.81
C GLY A 153 -15.61 -10.36 12.25
N LYS A 154 -16.50 -10.38 13.25
CA LYS A 154 -16.08 -10.39 14.67
C LYS A 154 -15.28 -11.63 15.07
N ASP A 155 -15.68 -12.81 14.62
CA ASP A 155 -15.00 -14.07 14.93
C ASP A 155 -13.64 -14.19 14.23
N ALA A 156 -13.59 -13.84 12.93
CA ALA A 156 -12.33 -13.90 12.19
C ALA A 156 -11.35 -12.82 12.67
N ALA A 157 -11.81 -11.62 13.04
CA ALA A 157 -10.99 -10.61 13.70
C ALA A 157 -10.36 -11.13 15.00
N TYR A 158 -11.15 -11.81 15.85
CA TYR A 158 -10.64 -12.40 17.08
C TYR A 158 -9.55 -13.46 16.81
N LEU A 159 -9.81 -14.39 15.88
CA LEU A 159 -8.85 -15.44 15.52
C LEU A 159 -7.56 -14.87 14.91
N ILE A 160 -7.68 -13.94 13.96
CA ILE A 160 -6.53 -13.25 13.34
C ILE A 160 -5.72 -12.50 14.40
N SER A 161 -6.40 -11.82 15.33
CA SER A 161 -5.73 -11.12 16.42
C SER A 161 -4.96 -12.07 17.31
N ARG A 162 -5.57 -13.19 17.69
CA ARG A 162 -4.95 -14.20 18.54
C ARG A 162 -3.73 -14.84 17.87
N ILE A 163 -3.83 -15.20 16.60
CA ILE A 163 -2.76 -15.89 15.87
C ILE A 163 -1.57 -14.94 15.63
N ASN A 164 -1.84 -13.69 15.27
CA ASN A 164 -0.79 -12.72 14.94
C ASN A 164 -0.26 -11.95 16.16
N GLY A 165 -0.99 -11.98 17.28
CA GLY A 165 -0.64 -11.25 18.49
C GLY A 165 -1.10 -9.79 18.48
N PHE A 166 -2.16 -9.45 17.75
CA PHE A 166 -2.72 -8.09 17.70
C PHE A 166 -3.59 -7.79 18.92
N THR A 167 -4.06 -6.56 19.03
CA THR A 167 -5.14 -6.21 19.96
C THR A 167 -6.48 -6.32 19.27
N TYR A 168 -7.29 -7.29 19.69
CA TYR A 168 -8.67 -7.40 19.25
C TYR A 168 -9.51 -6.31 19.90
N VAL A 169 -10.32 -5.63 19.09
CA VAL A 169 -11.30 -4.66 19.57
C VAL A 169 -12.67 -5.05 19.03
N ARG A 170 -13.57 -5.44 19.94
CA ARG A 170 -14.95 -5.78 19.61
C ARG A 170 -15.83 -4.55 19.77
N THR A 171 -16.61 -4.28 18.74
CA THR A 171 -17.58 -3.19 18.74
C THR A 171 -19.01 -3.70 18.67
N GLN A 172 -19.93 -2.85 19.11
CA GLN A 172 -21.36 -2.97 18.89
C GLN A 172 -21.85 -1.64 18.33
N TYR A 173 -22.50 -1.70 17.17
CA TYR A 173 -23.06 -0.53 16.50
C TYR A 173 -24.56 -0.45 16.74
N ASP A 174 -25.04 0.68 17.25
CA ASP A 174 -26.46 0.95 17.42
C ASP A 174 -27.03 1.54 16.12
N TYR A 175 -27.91 0.80 15.46
CA TYR A 175 -28.50 1.21 14.19
C TYR A 175 -29.50 2.36 14.29
N GLN A 176 -30.07 2.59 15.49
CA GLN A 176 -31.02 3.66 15.75
C GLN A 176 -30.30 4.99 15.96
N THR A 177 -29.26 4.99 16.79
CA THR A 177 -28.51 6.21 17.17
C THR A 177 -27.31 6.48 16.26
N GLY A 178 -26.74 5.44 15.65
CA GLY A 178 -25.48 5.51 14.91
C GLY A 178 -24.23 5.46 15.80
N GLU A 179 -24.39 5.16 17.09
CA GLU A 179 -23.27 5.10 18.04
C GLU A 179 -22.48 3.79 17.92
N LEU A 180 -21.15 3.88 18.01
CA LEU A 180 -20.24 2.74 18.03
C LEU A 180 -19.63 2.58 19.43
N VAL A 181 -20.01 1.51 20.12
CA VAL A 181 -19.53 1.19 21.47
C VAL A 181 -18.49 0.08 21.40
N GLU A 182 -17.37 0.26 22.10
CA GLU A 182 -16.40 -0.81 22.32
C GLU A 182 -16.86 -1.69 23.48
N THR A 183 -17.07 -2.98 23.20
CA THR A 183 -17.58 -3.95 24.18
C THR A 183 -16.49 -4.85 24.75
N GLU A 184 -15.39 -5.03 24.03
CA GLU A 184 -14.24 -5.82 24.47
C GLU A 184 -12.94 -5.29 23.85
N ARG A 185 -11.87 -5.26 24.64
CA ARG A 185 -10.50 -5.06 24.18
C ARG A 185 -9.60 -6.13 24.74
N ARG A 186 -8.91 -6.85 23.85
CA ARG A 186 -8.02 -7.94 24.25
C ARG A 186 -6.71 -7.89 23.48
N ARG A 187 -5.64 -7.56 24.20
CA ARG A 187 -4.27 -7.57 23.69
C ARG A 187 -3.66 -8.96 23.78
N PHE A 188 -3.20 -9.52 22.66
CA PHE A 188 -2.61 -10.87 22.62
C PHE A 188 -1.07 -10.90 22.66
N SER A 189 -0.40 -9.78 22.40
CA SER A 189 1.07 -9.67 22.49
C SER A 189 1.49 -8.44 23.28
N GLN A 190 2.59 -8.56 24.03
CA GLN A 190 3.22 -7.43 24.72
C GLN A 190 4.13 -6.60 23.81
N GLY A 191 4.57 -7.16 22.68
CA GLY A 191 5.46 -6.48 21.73
C GLY A 191 4.72 -5.55 20.75
N PRO A 192 5.43 -5.03 19.73
CA PRO A 192 4.88 -4.08 18.73
C PRO A 192 3.64 -4.59 17.99
N ARG A 193 3.50 -5.92 17.85
CA ARG A 193 2.31 -6.52 17.24
C ARG A 193 1.04 -6.19 18.03
N GLY A 194 1.13 -6.09 19.36
CA GLY A 194 0.01 -5.73 20.21
C GLY A 194 -0.48 -4.28 20.02
N GLU A 195 0.28 -3.41 19.35
CA GLU A 195 -0.15 -2.05 19.02
C GLU A 195 -1.10 -2.00 17.82
N ILE A 196 -1.15 -3.06 17.01
CA ILE A 196 -2.05 -3.14 15.86
C ILE A 196 -3.45 -3.46 16.39
N LEU A 197 -4.42 -2.60 16.08
CA LEU A 197 -5.81 -2.81 16.46
C LEU A 197 -6.56 -3.57 15.37
N CYS A 198 -7.32 -4.58 15.75
CA CYS A 198 -8.03 -5.43 14.80
C CYS A 198 -9.52 -5.42 15.14
N TYR A 199 -10.27 -4.69 14.31
CA TYR A 199 -11.72 -4.56 14.40
C TYR A 199 -12.42 -5.58 13.50
N GLY A 200 -13.40 -6.27 14.09
CA GLY A 200 -14.40 -7.03 13.33
C GLY A 200 -15.66 -6.20 13.19
N ALA A 201 -16.10 -5.99 11.94
CA ALA A 201 -17.33 -5.28 11.63
C ALA A 201 -18.32 -6.23 10.96
N ASP A 202 -19.59 -6.16 11.37
CA ASP A 202 -20.65 -7.01 10.81
C ASP A 202 -21.23 -6.43 9.51
N ASP A 203 -21.15 -5.10 9.33
CA ASP A 203 -21.59 -4.42 8.11
C ASP A 203 -20.87 -3.10 7.84
N VAL A 204 -21.20 -2.48 6.70
CA VAL A 204 -20.62 -1.24 6.20
C VAL A 204 -20.79 -0.07 7.18
N ARG A 205 -21.94 0.08 7.85
CA ARG A 205 -22.19 1.21 8.77
C ARG A 205 -21.28 1.10 9.98
N GLU A 206 -21.16 -0.09 10.58
CA GLU A 206 -20.20 -0.34 11.66
C GLU A 206 -18.77 -0.10 11.17
N GLY A 207 -18.42 -0.58 9.98
CA GLY A 207 -17.13 -0.35 9.35
C GLY A 207 -16.77 1.13 9.17
N VAL A 208 -17.72 1.94 8.70
CA VAL A 208 -17.55 3.40 8.56
C VAL A 208 -17.42 4.07 9.92
N ALA A 209 -18.21 3.67 10.91
CA ALA A 209 -18.13 4.20 12.26
C ALA A 209 -16.76 3.91 12.91
N ILE A 210 -16.16 2.74 12.64
CA ILE A 210 -14.79 2.41 13.07
C ILE A 210 -13.78 3.37 12.43
N MET A 211 -13.93 3.67 11.13
CA MET A 211 -13.03 4.62 10.43
C MET A 211 -13.11 6.03 11.05
N HIS A 212 -14.30 6.47 11.46
CA HIS A 212 -14.47 7.74 12.19
C HIS A 212 -13.89 7.69 13.59
N ARG A 213 -14.17 6.64 14.36
CA ARG A 213 -13.64 6.45 15.73
C ARG A 213 -12.12 6.53 15.76
N GLU A 214 -11.47 5.93 14.76
CA GLU A 214 -10.02 5.88 14.68
C GLU A 214 -9.40 7.06 13.92
N GLU A 215 -10.22 7.97 13.37
CA GLU A 215 -9.78 9.14 12.59
C GLU A 215 -8.79 8.76 11.47
N VAL A 216 -9.19 7.81 10.64
CA VAL A 216 -8.30 7.24 9.61
C VAL A 216 -7.88 8.26 8.56
N ASP A 217 -6.57 8.49 8.43
CA ASP A 217 -6.00 9.41 7.44
C ASP A 217 -5.68 8.71 6.12
N VAL A 218 -5.24 7.46 6.20
CA VAL A 218 -4.80 6.67 5.06
C VAL A 218 -5.45 5.29 5.10
N SER A 219 -5.91 4.77 3.97
CA SER A 219 -6.36 3.39 3.90
C SER A 219 -5.94 2.67 2.64
N ILE A 220 -5.92 1.35 2.74
CA ILE A 220 -5.85 0.46 1.58
C ILE A 220 -6.98 -0.57 1.67
N THR A 221 -7.74 -0.70 0.57
CA THR A 221 -8.71 -1.78 0.45
C THR A 221 -7.99 -3.05 0.00
N GLY A 222 -7.93 -4.05 0.87
CA GLY A 222 -7.33 -5.34 0.56
C GLY A 222 -8.18 -6.16 -0.40
N ASN A 223 -7.60 -7.23 -0.96
CA ASN A 223 -8.37 -8.21 -1.73
C ASN A 223 -9.23 -9.06 -0.78
N SER A 224 -10.47 -9.37 -1.16
CA SER A 224 -11.45 -10.08 -0.34
C SER A 224 -12.36 -10.91 -1.24
N THR A 225 -13.08 -11.90 -0.68
CA THR A 225 -14.18 -12.56 -1.38
C THR A 225 -15.40 -11.67 -1.63
N ASN A 226 -15.50 -10.52 -0.94
CA ASN A 226 -16.66 -9.63 -1.04
C ASN A 226 -16.35 -8.10 -0.98
N PRO A 227 -15.37 -7.60 -1.77
CA PRO A 227 -14.90 -6.22 -1.68
C PRO A 227 -15.99 -5.19 -2.01
N THR A 228 -16.96 -5.58 -2.84
CA THR A 228 -18.09 -4.72 -3.23
C THR A 228 -19.17 -4.58 -2.15
N ARG A 229 -19.19 -5.47 -1.14
CA ARG A 229 -20.17 -5.42 -0.04
C ARG A 229 -19.63 -4.78 1.24
N PHE A 230 -18.32 -4.62 1.37
CA PHE A 230 -17.72 -4.02 2.56
C PHE A 230 -16.65 -2.98 2.26
N GLN A 231 -15.47 -3.39 1.76
CA GLN A 231 -14.28 -2.53 1.74
C GLN A 231 -14.45 -1.27 0.88
N HIS A 232 -14.91 -1.42 -0.37
CA HIS A 232 -15.13 -0.25 -1.24
C HIS A 232 -16.29 0.64 -0.74
N PRO A 233 -17.45 0.10 -0.31
CA PRO A 233 -18.49 0.91 0.33
C PRO A 233 -17.98 1.68 1.57
N VAL A 234 -17.24 1.02 2.48
CA VAL A 234 -16.69 1.67 3.68
C VAL A 234 -15.74 2.80 3.29
N ALA A 235 -14.78 2.53 2.40
CA ALA A 235 -13.83 3.55 1.95
C ALA A 235 -14.53 4.72 1.23
N GLY A 236 -15.52 4.44 0.39
CA GLY A 236 -16.25 5.45 -0.39
C GLY A 236 -17.16 6.32 0.45
N ILE A 237 -17.93 5.73 1.37
CA ILE A 237 -18.77 6.50 2.30
C ILE A 237 -17.89 7.38 3.18
N TYR A 238 -16.84 6.81 3.77
CA TYR A 238 -15.92 7.54 4.64
C TYR A 238 -15.22 8.70 3.90
N LYS A 239 -14.74 8.49 2.66
CA LYS A 239 -14.17 9.55 1.82
C LYS A 239 -15.15 10.66 1.54
N ALA A 240 -16.40 10.32 1.22
CA ALA A 240 -17.43 11.30 0.95
C ALA A 240 -17.79 12.12 2.19
N GLU A 241 -17.80 11.51 3.38
CA GLU A 241 -18.06 12.19 4.66
C GLU A 241 -16.90 13.08 5.08
N ARG A 242 -15.64 12.59 5.05
CA ARG A 242 -14.43 13.39 5.33
C ARG A 242 -14.33 14.60 4.41
N THR A 243 -14.54 14.42 3.10
CA THR A 243 -14.53 15.51 2.12
C THR A 243 -15.59 16.58 2.45
N ARG A 244 -16.81 16.18 2.84
CA ARG A 244 -17.87 17.13 3.24
C ARG A 244 -17.52 17.91 4.52
N GLN A 245 -16.73 17.32 5.40
CA GLN A 245 -16.21 17.95 6.61
C GLN A 245 -14.94 18.79 6.34
N GLY A 246 -14.43 18.82 5.10
CA GLY A 246 -13.18 19.50 4.76
C GLY A 246 -11.94 18.81 5.32
N LEU A 247 -12.04 17.52 5.69
CA LEU A 247 -10.96 16.76 6.28
C LEU A 247 -10.24 15.88 5.23
N PRO A 248 -8.91 15.77 5.28
CA PRO A 248 -8.15 14.95 4.35
C PRO A 248 -8.39 13.46 4.62
N TYR A 249 -8.30 12.66 3.56
CA TYR A 249 -8.25 11.21 3.63
C TYR A 249 -7.65 10.70 2.33
N PHE A 250 -6.63 9.85 2.39
CA PHE A 250 -6.00 9.24 1.23
C PHE A 250 -6.38 7.76 1.17
N SER A 251 -7.02 7.34 0.08
CA SER A 251 -7.48 5.97 -0.06
C SER A 251 -6.86 5.29 -1.27
N VAL A 252 -6.40 4.06 -1.05
CA VAL A 252 -5.84 3.23 -2.10
C VAL A 252 -6.76 2.06 -2.38
N ALA A 253 -7.17 1.92 -3.64
CA ALA A 253 -7.83 0.70 -4.10
C ALA A 253 -6.79 -0.30 -4.59
N SER A 254 -6.44 -1.28 -3.75
CA SER A 254 -5.60 -2.40 -4.19
C SER A 254 -6.45 -3.45 -4.90
N GLY A 255 -6.01 -3.91 -6.07
CA GLY A 255 -6.70 -4.95 -6.84
C GLY A 255 -7.85 -4.47 -7.73
N GLY A 256 -8.15 -3.17 -7.73
CA GLY A 256 -9.19 -2.57 -8.59
C GLY A 256 -8.89 -2.56 -10.09
N GLY A 257 -7.72 -3.06 -10.52
CA GLY A 257 -7.18 -2.74 -11.84
C GLY A 257 -7.44 -3.72 -12.98
N THR A 258 -7.42 -5.06 -12.79
CA THR A 258 -7.74 -6.16 -13.77
C THR A 258 -7.08 -7.51 -13.43
N GLY A 259 -7.21 -7.99 -12.19
CA GLY A 259 -6.47 -9.20 -11.75
C GLY A 259 -7.31 -10.37 -11.24
N ARG A 260 -8.18 -10.17 -10.25
CA ARG A 260 -9.04 -11.22 -9.68
C ARG A 260 -10.33 -10.64 -9.09
N THR A 261 -11.42 -10.91 -9.79
CA THR A 261 -12.74 -11.37 -9.32
C THR A 261 -13.17 -11.11 -7.87
N LEU A 262 -14.36 -10.48 -7.72
CA LEU A 262 -15.44 -11.14 -6.97
C LEU A 262 -15.49 -12.58 -7.48
N HIS A 263 -15.18 -13.58 -6.64
CA HIS A 263 -15.03 -14.99 -7.07
C HIS A 263 -16.09 -15.33 -8.14
N PRO A 264 -15.75 -15.93 -9.30
CA PRO A 264 -16.73 -16.25 -10.32
C PRO A 264 -17.94 -16.99 -9.75
N ASP A 265 -17.73 -17.81 -8.71
CA ASP A 265 -18.82 -18.52 -8.03
C ASP A 265 -19.65 -17.63 -7.07
N ASN A 266 -19.14 -16.46 -6.67
CA ASN A 266 -19.86 -15.50 -5.81
C ASN A 266 -20.81 -14.57 -6.59
N VAL A 267 -20.52 -14.30 -7.87
CA VAL A 267 -21.32 -13.37 -8.70
C VAL A 267 -21.73 -13.92 -10.06
N ALA A 268 -21.25 -15.11 -10.44
CA ALA A 268 -21.47 -15.74 -11.75
C ALA A 268 -21.17 -14.83 -12.97
N ALA A 269 -20.40 -13.75 -12.78
CA ALA A 269 -20.24 -12.67 -13.74
C ALA A 269 -18.96 -12.79 -14.60
N GLY A 270 -18.10 -13.78 -14.33
CA GLY A 270 -16.85 -13.98 -15.06
C GLY A 270 -16.02 -12.69 -15.18
N PRO A 271 -15.48 -12.36 -16.37
CA PRO A 271 -14.71 -11.13 -16.59
C PRO A 271 -15.44 -9.81 -16.32
N ALA A 272 -16.78 -9.77 -16.33
CA ALA A 272 -17.52 -8.54 -16.03
C ALA A 272 -17.30 -8.05 -14.59
N SER A 273 -16.93 -8.96 -13.68
CA SER A 273 -16.58 -8.62 -12.30
C SER A 273 -15.36 -7.69 -12.17
N TYR A 274 -14.48 -7.65 -13.19
CA TYR A 274 -13.34 -6.74 -13.24
C TYR A 274 -13.79 -5.28 -13.34
N GLY A 275 -14.73 -5.00 -14.26
CA GLY A 275 -15.26 -3.64 -14.45
C GLY A 275 -16.01 -3.13 -13.21
N MET A 276 -16.73 -4.00 -12.50
CA MET A 276 -17.41 -3.63 -11.26
C MET A 276 -16.42 -3.25 -10.16
N THR A 277 -15.35 -4.02 -9.98
CA THR A 277 -14.32 -3.74 -8.96
C THR A 277 -13.55 -2.46 -9.30
N ASP A 278 -13.22 -2.23 -10.58
CA ASP A 278 -12.61 -0.96 -11.03
C ASP A 278 -13.53 0.23 -10.75
N THR A 279 -14.81 0.13 -11.13
CA THR A 279 -15.80 1.19 -10.91
C THR A 279 -15.92 1.53 -9.42
N MET A 280 -16.01 0.51 -8.56
CA MET A 280 -16.10 0.71 -7.11
C MET A 280 -14.81 1.33 -6.54
N GLY A 281 -13.64 0.90 -6.99
CA GLY A 281 -12.37 1.49 -6.58
C GLY A 281 -12.28 2.98 -6.94
N ARG A 282 -12.77 3.37 -8.12
CA ARG A 282 -12.78 4.77 -8.58
C ARG A 282 -13.66 5.69 -7.73
N MET A 283 -14.60 5.17 -6.93
CA MET A 283 -15.46 6.01 -6.09
C MET A 283 -14.69 6.71 -4.96
N HIS A 284 -13.53 6.17 -4.56
CA HIS A 284 -12.81 6.61 -3.36
C HIS A 284 -11.32 6.75 -3.56
N ALA A 285 -10.73 6.00 -4.50
CA ALA A 285 -9.29 5.85 -4.60
C ALA A 285 -8.60 7.11 -5.15
N ASP A 286 -7.65 7.62 -4.38
CA ASP A 286 -6.66 8.60 -4.83
C ASP A 286 -5.52 7.90 -5.59
N ALA A 287 -5.27 6.62 -5.28
CA ALA A 287 -4.35 5.75 -6.03
C ALA A 287 -4.94 4.35 -6.22
N GLN A 288 -4.64 3.75 -7.37
CA GLN A 288 -5.06 2.38 -7.68
C GLN A 288 -3.83 1.51 -7.93
N PHE A 289 -3.79 0.33 -7.32
CA PHE A 289 -2.66 -0.59 -7.49
C PHE A 289 -2.98 -1.73 -8.45
N ALA A 290 -1.94 -2.20 -9.12
CA ALA A 290 -2.03 -3.26 -10.13
C ALA A 290 -2.20 -4.64 -9.48
N GLY A 291 -3.18 -5.42 -9.95
CA GLY A 291 -3.27 -6.86 -9.66
C GLY A 291 -3.46 -7.27 -8.19
N SER A 292 -3.33 -8.56 -7.92
CA SER A 292 -3.42 -9.14 -6.57
C SER A 292 -2.15 -8.89 -5.75
N SER A 293 -2.33 -8.53 -4.48
CA SER A 293 -1.35 -7.82 -3.64
C SER A 293 -0.05 -8.53 -3.28
N SER A 294 0.09 -9.84 -3.52
CA SER A 294 1.21 -10.64 -3.01
C SER A 294 2.02 -11.40 -4.06
N VAL A 295 1.56 -11.49 -5.32
CA VAL A 295 2.20 -12.34 -6.34
C VAL A 295 2.82 -11.49 -7.45
N PRO A 296 4.16 -11.48 -7.61
CA PRO A 296 4.88 -10.73 -8.65
C PRO A 296 4.33 -10.91 -10.07
N ALA A 297 3.97 -12.14 -10.43
CA ALA A 297 3.43 -12.46 -11.75
C ALA A 297 2.12 -11.71 -12.03
N HIS A 298 1.23 -11.57 -11.05
CA HIS A 298 -0.03 -10.84 -11.24
C HIS A 298 0.22 -9.36 -11.52
N VAL A 299 1.24 -8.75 -10.90
CA VAL A 299 1.58 -7.34 -11.12
C VAL A 299 2.30 -7.16 -12.46
N ALA A 300 3.18 -8.08 -12.84
CA ALA A 300 3.85 -8.08 -14.13
C ALA A 300 2.88 -8.27 -15.32
N MET A 301 1.86 -9.12 -15.17
CA MET A 301 0.80 -9.33 -16.17
C MET A 301 0.00 -8.06 -16.45
N MET A 302 -0.07 -7.14 -15.49
CA MET A 302 -0.76 -5.84 -15.62
C MET A 302 0.08 -4.78 -16.33
N GLY A 303 1.28 -5.14 -16.81
CA GLY A 303 2.21 -4.23 -17.45
C GLY A 303 3.02 -3.38 -16.47
N PHE A 304 3.18 -3.85 -15.22
CA PHE A 304 4.01 -3.20 -14.22
C PHE A 304 5.20 -4.07 -13.78
N ILE A 305 5.90 -3.67 -12.72
CA ILE A 305 7.07 -4.39 -12.20
C ILE A 305 6.68 -5.68 -11.48
N GLY A 306 7.57 -6.67 -11.45
CA GLY A 306 7.29 -7.96 -10.82
C GLY A 306 7.49 -7.94 -9.31
N MET A 307 6.61 -7.27 -8.57
CA MET A 307 6.60 -7.25 -7.10
C MET A 307 5.17 -7.10 -6.58
N GLY A 308 4.81 -7.77 -5.49
CA GLY A 308 3.46 -7.65 -4.91
C GLY A 308 3.22 -6.26 -4.31
N ASN A 309 1.99 -5.74 -4.37
CA ASN A 309 1.66 -4.39 -3.89
C ASN A 309 2.03 -4.16 -2.42
N ASN A 310 1.75 -5.09 -1.50
CA ASN A 310 2.10 -4.90 -0.09
C ASN A 310 3.63 -4.86 0.11
N PRO A 311 4.39 -5.82 -0.46
CA PRO A 311 5.86 -5.71 -0.52
C PRO A 311 6.36 -4.40 -1.13
N MET A 312 5.75 -3.91 -2.21
CA MET A 312 6.17 -2.65 -2.83
C MET A 312 6.07 -1.47 -1.86
N VAL A 313 4.96 -1.35 -1.11
CA VAL A 313 4.86 -0.30 -0.08
C VAL A 313 5.98 -0.44 0.95
N GLY A 314 6.26 -1.66 1.40
CA GLY A 314 7.36 -1.95 2.33
C GLY A 314 8.74 -1.57 1.78
N ALA A 315 9.03 -1.91 0.53
CA ALA A 315 10.30 -1.60 -0.13
C ALA A 315 10.45 -0.10 -0.38
N THR A 316 9.39 0.59 -0.82
CA THR A 316 9.40 2.04 -1.01
C THR A 316 9.65 2.76 0.31
N VAL A 317 8.98 2.38 1.40
CA VAL A 317 9.22 2.94 2.73
C VAL A 317 10.67 2.70 3.16
N ALA A 318 11.15 1.46 3.09
CA ALA A 318 12.50 1.12 3.54
C ALA A 318 13.57 1.89 2.75
N LEU A 319 13.44 1.98 1.42
CA LEU A 319 14.36 2.70 0.57
C LEU A 319 14.27 4.21 0.75
N ALA A 320 13.08 4.76 0.97
CA ALA A 320 12.91 6.18 1.23
C ALA A 320 13.60 6.60 2.53
N VAL A 321 13.50 5.78 3.59
CA VAL A 321 14.23 5.99 4.85
C VAL A 321 15.74 5.92 4.61
N ALA A 322 16.22 4.87 3.95
CA ALA A 322 17.65 4.70 3.65
C ALA A 322 18.22 5.85 2.81
N VAL A 323 17.46 6.36 1.83
CA VAL A 323 17.84 7.54 1.04
C VAL A 323 17.89 8.81 1.90
N SER A 324 16.93 9.00 2.81
CA SER A 324 16.91 10.18 3.68
C SER A 324 18.02 10.19 4.74
N GLU A 325 18.51 9.02 5.13
CA GLU A 325 19.62 8.84 6.06
C GLU A 325 21.00 8.79 5.37
N ALA A 326 21.01 8.72 4.04
CA ALA A 326 22.24 8.64 3.27
C ALA A 326 23.10 9.90 3.49
N PRO A 327 24.43 9.76 3.62
CA PRO A 327 25.31 10.91 3.76
C PRO A 327 25.13 11.86 2.57
N ASN A 328 24.90 13.15 2.84
CA ASN A 328 24.98 14.18 1.81
C ASN A 328 26.43 14.22 1.30
N ALA A 329 26.66 13.76 0.06
CA ALA A 329 27.93 13.94 -0.64
C ALA A 329 28.10 15.39 -1.13
#